data_AF-A0A5E4B315-F1
#
_entry.id   AF-A0A5E4B315-F1
#
_cell.length_a   1.000
_cell.length_b   1.000
_cell.length_c   1.000
_cell.angle_alpha   90.00
_cell.angle_beta   90.00
_cell.angle_gamma   90.00
#
_symmetry.space_group_name_H-M   'P 1'
#
loop_
_entity.id
_entity.type
_entity.pdbx_description
1 polymer ?
#
loop_
_entity_poly.entity_id
_entity_poly.type
_entity_poly.pdbx_seq_one_letter_code
_entity_poly.pdbx_strand_id
1 'polypeptide(L)'
;MRDRLPDLTACRKNDDGETTLVVEKDHFMDDFFHQVEEIRNGIAKVAQYVEDVKKNHSIILSAPNPEGKIKDELEDLNKEIKKTANRIRAKLKSIEQSFDQDESGNRTSVDLRIRKTQHSVLSRKFVEVMTEYNEAQTLFRERSKGRIQRQLEITGRTTTDEELEEMLESGKPSIFTSDIISDSQITRQALNEIESRHKDIMKLETSIRELHEMFMDMAMFVETQGEMINNIEKNVTNAADYVEHAKEETKKALKYHSKARRKKWIIAAVAVAVVAILALIIGLSVGK
;
A
#
# COMPACT_ATOMS: atom_id res chain seq x y z
N MET A 1 28.74 -6.75 -3.21
CA MET A 1 29.57 -5.74 -2.53
C MET A 1 30.41 -6.45 -1.47
N ARG A 2 31.72 -6.20 -1.39
CA ARG A 2 32.55 -6.71 -0.28
C ARG A 2 32.24 -5.88 0.96
N ASP A 3 32.03 -6.54 2.08
CA ASP A 3 31.84 -5.88 3.38
C ASP A 3 33.12 -5.10 3.75
N ARG A 4 32.96 -3.79 3.94
CA ARG A 4 34.01 -2.81 4.26
C ARG A 4 33.86 -2.26 5.68
N LEU A 5 32.88 -2.74 6.46
CA LEU A 5 32.75 -2.40 7.87
C LEU A 5 34.04 -2.66 8.69
N PRO A 6 34.81 -3.74 8.43
CA PRO A 6 36.06 -3.98 9.16
C PRO A 6 37.10 -2.86 8.96
N ASP A 7 37.22 -2.34 7.73
CA ASP A 7 38.17 -1.28 7.37
C ASP A 7 37.84 0.04 8.09
N LEU A 8 36.55 0.35 8.24
CA LEU A 8 36.08 1.56 8.95
C LEU A 8 36.31 1.45 10.46
N THR A 9 36.17 0.25 11.02
CA THR A 9 36.39 -0.02 12.44
C THR A 9 37.87 0.04 12.81
N ALA A 10 38.75 -0.36 11.89
CA ALA A 10 40.20 -0.27 12.06
C ALA A 10 40.71 1.19 12.09
N CYS A 11 40.13 2.09 11.29
CA CYS A 11 40.47 3.51 11.29
C CYS A 11 40.05 4.25 12.58
N ARG A 12 39.01 3.78 13.27
CA ARG A 12 38.49 4.42 14.50
C ARG A 12 39.43 4.27 15.71
N LYS A 13 40.32 3.27 15.71
CA LYS A 13 41.26 3.02 16.83
C LYS A 13 42.38 4.06 16.97
N ASN A 14 42.48 5.03 16.07
CA ASN A 14 43.56 6.03 16.07
C ASN A 14 43.11 7.44 16.51
N ASP A 15 41.87 7.62 16.95
CA ASP A 15 41.34 8.91 17.41
C ASP A 15 40.65 8.71 18.76
N ASP A 16 41.39 8.99 19.84
CA ASP A 16 40.95 8.90 21.23
C ASP A 16 39.96 10.02 21.57
N GLY A 17 38.73 9.84 21.11
CA GLY A 17 37.58 10.61 21.52
C GLY A 17 36.37 9.70 21.48
N GLU A 18 36.09 9.00 22.58
CA GLU A 18 34.85 8.25 22.78
C GLU A 18 33.68 9.25 22.86
N THR A 19 33.28 9.77 21.71
CA THR A 19 31.94 10.32 21.54
C THR A 19 31.04 9.10 21.47
N THR A 20 30.54 8.68 22.62
CA THR A 20 29.39 7.79 22.70
C THR A 20 28.23 8.56 22.09
N LEU A 21 28.04 8.40 20.78
CA LEU A 21 26.78 8.74 20.15
C LEU A 21 25.75 7.82 20.82
N VAL A 22 25.11 8.35 21.86
CA VAL A 22 23.82 7.85 22.31
C VAL A 22 22.95 8.05 21.09
N VAL A 23 22.83 7.00 20.27
CA VAL A 23 21.74 6.88 19.33
C VAL A 23 20.54 6.69 20.24
N GLU A 24 19.99 7.81 20.74
CA GLU A 24 18.61 7.83 21.17
C GLU A 24 17.86 7.17 20.02
N LYS A 25 17.21 6.06 20.35
CA LYS A 25 16.37 5.32 19.42
C LYS A 25 15.12 6.17 19.27
N ASP A 26 15.29 7.32 18.63
CA ASP A 26 14.24 8.27 18.35
C ASP A 26 13.24 7.48 17.50
N HIS A 27 12.03 7.30 18.02
CA HIS A 27 10.99 6.44 17.45
C HIS A 27 10.48 7.07 16.15
N PHE A 28 11.32 7.05 15.12
CA PHE A 28 11.07 7.67 13.83
C PHE A 28 9.85 7.02 13.18
N MET A 29 8.77 7.79 13.09
CA MET A 29 7.51 7.40 12.43
C MET A 29 6.85 6.13 13.01
N ASP A 30 7.08 5.77 14.27
CA ASP A 30 6.64 4.48 14.83
C ASP A 30 5.09 4.31 14.75
N ASP A 31 4.35 5.35 15.13
CA ASP A 31 2.88 5.39 15.01
C ASP A 31 2.40 5.25 13.56
N PHE A 32 3.14 5.85 12.62
CA PHE A 32 2.83 5.75 11.19
C PHE A 32 3.10 4.34 10.67
N PHE A 33 4.22 3.73 11.04
CA PHE A 33 4.53 2.35 10.65
C PHE A 33 3.57 1.35 11.28
N HIS A 34 3.09 1.60 12.51
CA HIS A 34 2.02 0.82 13.10
C HIS A 34 0.73 0.90 12.25
N GLN A 35 0.33 2.10 11.83
CA GLN A 35 -0.83 2.27 10.93
C GLN A 35 -0.66 1.55 9.59
N VAL A 36 0.53 1.67 8.97
CA VAL A 36 0.88 0.95 7.73
C VAL A 36 0.76 -0.55 7.91
N GLU A 37 1.29 -1.10 9.00
CA GLU A 37 1.25 -2.53 9.29
C GLU A 37 -0.18 -3.03 9.53
N GLU A 38 -1.00 -2.25 10.24
CA GLU A 38 -2.42 -2.57 10.44
C GLU A 38 -3.21 -2.57 9.13
N ILE A 39 -2.92 -1.63 8.21
CA ILE A 39 -3.54 -1.61 6.88
C ILE A 39 -3.08 -2.84 6.09
N ARG A 40 -1.76 -3.13 6.07
CA ARG A 40 -1.19 -4.28 5.37
C ARG A 40 -1.82 -5.59 5.83
N ASN A 41 -1.93 -5.78 7.14
CA ASN A 41 -2.58 -6.96 7.73
C ASN A 41 -4.08 -7.01 7.43
N GLY A 42 -4.75 -5.86 7.41
CA GLY A 42 -6.13 -5.75 6.94
C GLY A 42 -6.30 -6.23 5.50
N ILE A 43 -5.45 -5.76 4.58
CA ILE A 43 -5.49 -6.14 3.16
C ILE A 43 -5.24 -7.63 2.99
N ALA A 44 -4.23 -8.18 3.67
CA ALA A 44 -3.94 -9.62 3.63
C ALA A 44 -5.13 -10.45 4.14
N LYS A 45 -5.81 -9.97 5.20
CA LYS A 45 -6.99 -10.62 5.75
C LYS A 45 -8.19 -10.58 4.78
N VAL A 46 -8.41 -9.45 4.10
CA VAL A 46 -9.45 -9.37 3.05
C VAL A 46 -9.12 -10.33 1.91
N ALA A 47 -7.87 -10.39 1.44
CA ALA A 47 -7.47 -11.32 0.39
C ALA A 47 -7.76 -12.78 0.77
N GLN A 48 -7.48 -13.16 2.02
CA GLN A 48 -7.82 -14.50 2.52
C GLN A 48 -9.34 -14.74 2.51
N TYR A 49 -10.14 -13.77 2.97
CA TYR A 49 -11.59 -13.89 2.92
C TYR A 49 -12.15 -13.99 1.50
N VAL A 50 -11.57 -13.28 0.53
CA VAL A 50 -11.94 -13.38 -0.88
C VAL A 50 -11.73 -14.80 -1.40
N GLU A 51 -10.63 -15.46 -1.03
CA GLU A 51 -10.41 -16.86 -1.40
C GLU A 51 -11.42 -17.82 -0.74
N ASP A 52 -11.78 -17.58 0.51
CA ASP A 52 -12.79 -18.40 1.18
C ASP A 52 -14.19 -18.16 0.60
N VAL A 53 -14.50 -16.93 0.16
CA VAL A 53 -15.70 -16.61 -0.62
C VAL A 53 -15.72 -17.39 -1.93
N LYS A 54 -14.63 -17.43 -2.70
CA LYS A 54 -14.54 -18.21 -3.95
C LYS A 54 -14.77 -19.71 -3.71
N LYS A 55 -14.24 -20.27 -2.62
CA LYS A 55 -14.49 -21.67 -2.23
C LYS A 55 -15.97 -21.89 -1.91
N ASN A 56 -16.57 -21.05 -1.09
CA ASN A 56 -17.98 -21.16 -0.72
C ASN A 56 -18.90 -21.01 -1.94
N HIS A 57 -18.61 -20.08 -2.84
CA HIS A 57 -19.28 -19.95 -4.14
C HIS A 57 -19.19 -21.24 -4.96
N SER A 58 -18.01 -21.87 -5.04
CA SER A 58 -17.83 -23.13 -5.74
C SER A 58 -18.68 -24.26 -5.13
N ILE A 59 -18.71 -24.37 -3.81
CA ILE A 59 -19.51 -25.40 -3.12
C ILE A 59 -21.00 -25.16 -3.33
N ILE A 60 -21.46 -23.91 -3.18
CA ILE A 60 -22.85 -23.50 -3.39
C ILE A 60 -23.30 -23.80 -4.82
N LEU A 61 -22.42 -23.61 -5.81
CA LEU A 61 -22.72 -23.97 -7.20
C LEU A 61 -22.65 -25.48 -7.43
N SER A 62 -21.92 -26.27 -6.66
CA SER A 62 -21.79 -27.71 -6.90
C SER A 62 -23.05 -28.51 -6.53
N ALA A 63 -23.90 -27.98 -5.65
CA ALA A 63 -25.10 -28.67 -5.15
C ALA A 63 -26.41 -27.96 -5.59
N PRO A 64 -27.44 -28.72 -6.03
CA PRO A 64 -28.77 -28.17 -6.34
C PRO A 64 -29.40 -27.43 -5.15
N ASN A 65 -29.20 -27.97 -3.94
CA ASN A 65 -29.65 -27.35 -2.71
C ASN A 65 -28.50 -27.36 -1.68
N PRO A 66 -27.72 -26.26 -1.61
CA PRO A 66 -26.58 -26.16 -0.70
C PRO A 66 -27.04 -26.19 0.75
N GLU A 67 -26.20 -26.71 1.64
CA GLU A 67 -26.44 -26.60 3.07
C GLU A 67 -26.53 -25.12 3.50
N GLY A 68 -27.52 -24.81 4.35
CA GLY A 68 -27.71 -23.45 4.88
C GLY A 68 -26.47 -22.89 5.56
N LYS A 69 -25.69 -23.75 6.23
CA LYS A 69 -24.44 -23.37 6.91
C LYS A 69 -23.44 -22.66 6.00
N ILE A 70 -23.25 -23.14 4.77
CA ILE A 70 -22.29 -22.55 3.82
C ILE A 70 -22.78 -21.18 3.35
N LYS A 71 -24.10 -21.00 3.23
CA LYS A 71 -24.71 -19.71 2.91
C LYS A 71 -24.56 -18.72 4.06
N ASP A 72 -24.66 -19.19 5.31
CA ASP A 72 -24.46 -18.37 6.50
C ASP A 72 -22.98 -17.95 6.63
N GLU A 73 -22.04 -18.89 6.43
CA GLU A 73 -20.59 -18.61 6.39
C GLU A 73 -20.23 -17.59 5.29
N LEU A 74 -20.83 -17.71 4.09
CA LEU A 74 -20.64 -16.73 3.02
C LEU A 74 -21.15 -15.34 3.42
N GLU A 75 -22.29 -15.25 4.11
CA GLU A 75 -22.82 -13.98 4.58
C GLU A 75 -21.91 -13.33 5.63
N ASP A 76 -21.34 -14.13 6.54
CA ASP A 76 -20.40 -13.67 7.55
C ASP A 76 -19.06 -13.22 6.93
N LEU A 77 -18.55 -13.94 5.93
CA LEU A 77 -17.37 -13.53 5.16
C LEU A 77 -17.61 -12.17 4.48
N ASN A 78 -18.76 -11.98 3.83
CA ASN A 78 -19.10 -10.71 3.18
C ASN A 78 -19.17 -9.55 4.20
N LYS A 79 -19.75 -9.79 5.39
CA LYS A 79 -19.77 -8.81 6.49
C LYS A 79 -18.37 -8.44 6.97
N GLU A 80 -17.51 -9.43 7.18
CA GLU A 80 -16.14 -9.21 7.66
C GLU A 80 -15.25 -8.55 6.60
N ILE A 81 -15.42 -8.86 5.31
CA ILE A 81 -14.80 -8.14 4.19
C ILE A 81 -15.22 -6.67 4.24
N LYS A 82 -16.53 -6.38 4.27
CA LYS A 82 -17.05 -5.00 4.31
C LYS A 82 -16.51 -4.21 5.50
N LYS A 83 -16.51 -4.81 6.69
CA LYS A 83 -16.02 -4.18 7.93
C LYS A 83 -14.53 -3.89 7.85
N THR A 84 -13.73 -4.86 7.39
CA THR A 84 -12.27 -4.71 7.29
C THR A 84 -11.90 -3.70 6.21
N ALA A 85 -12.57 -3.73 5.06
CA ALA A 85 -12.37 -2.80 3.96
C ALA A 85 -12.72 -1.36 4.35
N ASN A 86 -13.82 -1.12 5.08
CA ASN A 86 -14.13 0.21 5.61
C ASN A 86 -13.08 0.72 6.60
N ARG A 87 -12.52 -0.16 7.44
CA ARG A 87 -11.43 0.21 8.36
C ARG A 87 -10.15 0.59 7.60
N ILE A 88 -9.80 -0.16 6.55
CA ILE A 88 -8.66 0.15 5.67
C ILE A 88 -8.88 1.51 5.01
N ARG A 89 -10.06 1.72 4.41
CA ARG A 89 -10.44 2.99 3.77
C ARG A 89 -10.29 4.19 4.71
N ALA A 90 -10.82 4.08 5.92
CA ALA A 90 -10.74 5.16 6.92
C ALA A 90 -9.27 5.48 7.29
N LYS A 91 -8.42 4.46 7.44
CA LYS A 91 -7.00 4.67 7.76
C LYS A 91 -6.22 5.25 6.58
N LEU A 92 -6.46 4.79 5.35
CA LEU A 92 -5.84 5.37 4.15
C LEU A 92 -6.19 6.86 4.02
N LYS A 93 -7.48 7.21 4.18
CA LYS A 93 -7.94 8.61 4.18
C LYS A 93 -7.32 9.45 5.30
N SER A 94 -7.13 8.87 6.49
CA SER A 94 -6.43 9.56 7.59
C SER A 94 -4.97 9.83 7.28
N ILE A 95 -4.28 8.90 6.58
CA ILE A 95 -2.90 9.11 6.12
C ILE A 95 -2.86 10.19 5.05
N GLU A 96 -3.81 10.19 4.11
CA GLU A 96 -3.92 11.21 3.07
C GLU A 96 -4.11 12.62 3.64
N GLN A 97 -5.01 12.79 4.61
CA GLN A 97 -5.24 14.07 5.29
C GLN A 97 -4.01 14.60 6.04
N SER A 98 -3.07 13.72 6.42
CA SER A 98 -1.81 14.16 7.03
C SER A 98 -0.87 14.84 6.03
N PHE A 99 -1.09 14.70 4.71
CA PHE A 99 -0.25 15.34 3.70
C PHE A 99 -0.47 16.86 3.62
N ASP A 100 -1.71 17.32 3.77
CA ASP A 100 -2.08 18.74 3.60
C ASP A 100 -1.61 19.63 4.76
N GLN A 101 -1.43 19.06 5.95
CA GLN A 101 -0.92 19.80 7.11
C GLN A 101 0.58 20.14 6.97
N ASP A 102 1.34 19.33 6.25
CA ASP A 102 2.80 19.45 6.15
C ASP A 102 3.30 20.29 4.96
N GLU A 103 2.43 20.67 4.00
CA GLU A 103 2.82 21.51 2.85
C GLU A 103 3.07 23.00 3.21
N SER A 104 2.79 23.41 4.45
CA SER A 104 3.05 24.77 4.94
C SER A 104 4.55 25.09 5.12
N GLY A 105 5.43 24.08 5.07
CA GLY A 105 6.88 24.23 5.10
C GLY A 105 7.50 23.92 3.74
N ASN A 106 8.22 24.88 3.14
CA ASN A 106 8.80 24.85 1.79
C ASN A 106 9.94 23.81 1.56
N ARG A 107 9.86 22.61 2.15
CA ARG A 107 10.74 21.46 1.92
C ARG A 107 9.93 20.18 2.08
N THR A 108 9.78 19.40 1.02
CA THR A 108 9.25 18.03 1.10
C THR A 108 10.16 17.21 2.03
N SER A 109 9.73 17.01 3.28
CA SER A 109 10.50 16.28 4.28
C SER A 109 10.64 14.81 3.85
N VAL A 110 11.70 14.15 4.29
CA VAL A 110 11.89 12.70 4.06
C VAL A 110 10.70 11.92 4.64
N ASP A 111 10.13 12.37 5.77
CA ASP A 111 8.91 11.86 6.39
C ASP A 111 7.71 11.93 5.42
N LEU A 112 7.41 13.11 4.86
CA LEU A 112 6.30 13.29 3.91
C LEU A 112 6.43 12.38 2.68
N ARG A 113 7.65 12.19 2.17
CA ARG A 113 7.92 11.27 1.05
C ARG A 113 7.63 9.81 1.41
N ILE A 114 8.02 9.38 2.61
CA ILE A 114 7.77 8.02 3.10
C ILE A 114 6.26 7.80 3.22
N ARG A 115 5.52 8.75 3.84
CA ARG A 115 4.06 8.63 3.99
C ARG A 115 3.34 8.57 2.65
N LYS A 116 3.66 9.48 1.73
CA LYS A 116 3.13 9.51 0.36
C LYS A 116 3.37 8.18 -0.36
N THR A 117 4.61 7.67 -0.33
CA THR A 117 4.98 6.40 -0.98
C THR A 117 4.22 5.21 -0.42
N GLN A 118 4.18 5.06 0.91
CA GLN A 118 3.49 3.95 1.57
C GLN A 118 1.98 4.00 1.33
N HIS A 119 1.37 5.19 1.39
CA HIS A 119 -0.04 5.37 1.05
C HIS A 119 -0.34 4.89 -0.37
N SER A 120 0.44 5.30 -1.36
CA SER A 120 0.26 4.85 -2.75
C SER A 120 0.35 3.32 -2.87
N VAL A 121 1.38 2.70 -2.29
CA VAL A 121 1.57 1.24 -2.36
C VAL A 121 0.39 0.50 -1.71
N LEU A 122 -0.02 0.92 -0.52
CA LEU A 122 -1.14 0.30 0.20
C LEU A 122 -2.47 0.52 -0.52
N SER A 123 -2.73 1.71 -1.02
CA SER A 123 -3.93 2.03 -1.81
C SER A 123 -4.01 1.16 -3.06
N ARG A 124 -2.93 1.04 -3.83
CA ARG A 124 -2.88 0.15 -4.99
C ARG A 124 -3.19 -1.30 -4.62
N LYS A 125 -2.58 -1.81 -3.56
CA LYS A 125 -2.81 -3.20 -3.13
C LYS A 125 -4.23 -3.42 -2.61
N PHE A 126 -4.81 -2.42 -1.95
CA PHE A 126 -6.19 -2.46 -1.51
C PHE A 126 -7.16 -2.51 -2.69
N VAL A 127 -6.97 -1.65 -3.70
CA VAL A 127 -7.77 -1.66 -4.94
C VAL A 127 -7.68 -3.02 -5.63
N GLU A 128 -6.47 -3.57 -5.77
CA GLU A 128 -6.25 -4.89 -6.40
C GLU A 128 -7.11 -5.99 -5.75
N VAL A 129 -7.08 -6.09 -4.41
CA VAL A 129 -7.85 -7.10 -3.66
C VAL A 129 -9.36 -6.85 -3.76
N MET A 130 -9.81 -5.59 -3.74
CA MET A 130 -11.23 -5.27 -3.85
C MET A 130 -11.77 -5.52 -5.26
N THR A 131 -10.97 -5.30 -6.31
CA THR A 131 -11.30 -5.68 -7.68
C THR A 131 -11.44 -7.19 -7.79
N GLU A 132 -10.51 -7.96 -7.24
CA GLU A 132 -10.59 -9.43 -7.21
C GLU A 132 -11.84 -9.94 -6.49
N TYR A 133 -12.25 -9.27 -5.40
CA TYR A 133 -13.51 -9.55 -4.73
C TYR A 133 -14.72 -9.29 -5.63
N ASN A 134 -14.75 -8.17 -6.35
CA ASN A 134 -15.84 -7.85 -7.27
C ASN A 134 -15.91 -8.82 -8.46
N GLU A 135 -14.76 -9.22 -9.00
CA GLU A 135 -14.68 -10.24 -10.04
C GLU A 135 -15.24 -11.59 -9.56
N ALA A 136 -14.90 -11.99 -8.32
CA ALA A 136 -15.43 -13.23 -7.73
C ALA A 136 -16.97 -13.19 -7.58
N GLN A 137 -17.53 -12.05 -7.14
CA GLN A 137 -18.98 -11.86 -7.05
C GLN A 137 -19.63 -11.91 -8.46
N THR A 138 -19.09 -11.15 -9.42
CA THR A 138 -19.62 -11.11 -10.78
C THR A 138 -19.61 -12.49 -11.42
N LEU A 139 -18.52 -13.25 -11.26
CA LEU A 139 -18.43 -14.63 -11.74
C LEU A 139 -19.49 -15.55 -11.12
N PHE A 140 -19.76 -15.42 -9.81
CA PHE A 140 -20.80 -16.20 -9.15
C PHE A 140 -22.20 -15.82 -9.62
N ARG A 141 -22.46 -14.52 -9.89
CA ARG A 141 -23.72 -14.04 -10.48
C ARG A 141 -23.97 -14.69 -11.84
N GLU A 142 -23.00 -14.62 -12.74
CA GLU A 142 -23.11 -15.19 -14.09
C GLU A 142 -23.32 -16.71 -14.06
N ARG A 143 -22.60 -17.42 -13.20
CA ARG A 143 -22.81 -18.87 -13.02
C ARG A 143 -24.18 -19.21 -12.44
N SER A 144 -24.70 -18.37 -11.54
CA SER A 144 -26.04 -18.54 -10.97
C SER A 144 -27.12 -18.27 -12.00
N LYS A 145 -26.96 -17.22 -12.83
CA LYS A 145 -27.83 -16.93 -13.98
C LYS A 145 -27.89 -18.11 -14.95
N GLY A 146 -26.74 -18.63 -15.38
CA GLY A 146 -26.69 -19.79 -16.27
C GLY A 146 -27.35 -21.05 -15.69
N ARG A 147 -27.31 -21.23 -14.36
CA ARG A 147 -28.06 -22.31 -13.69
C ARG A 147 -29.56 -22.09 -13.73
N ILE A 148 -30.03 -20.86 -13.47
CA ILE A 148 -31.46 -20.52 -13.58
C ILE A 148 -31.95 -20.80 -15.00
N GLN A 149 -31.20 -20.36 -16.01
CA GLN A 149 -31.53 -20.61 -17.41
C GLN A 149 -31.71 -22.11 -17.69
N ARG A 150 -30.75 -22.93 -17.27
CA ARG A 150 -30.82 -24.38 -17.44
C ARG A 150 -32.02 -25.00 -16.72
N GLN A 151 -32.37 -24.52 -15.54
CA GLN A 151 -33.53 -25.02 -14.80
C GLN A 151 -34.85 -24.60 -15.49
N LEU A 152 -34.93 -23.41 -16.07
CA LEU A 152 -36.07 -22.99 -16.88
C LEU A 152 -36.25 -23.88 -18.12
N GLU A 153 -35.17 -24.24 -18.80
CA GLU A 153 -35.22 -25.18 -19.93
C GLU A 153 -35.75 -26.57 -19.52
N ILE A 154 -35.37 -27.07 -18.34
CA ILE A 154 -35.88 -28.35 -17.79
C ILE A 154 -37.40 -28.29 -17.57
N THR A 155 -37.91 -27.13 -17.17
CA THR A 155 -39.37 -26.91 -17.02
C THR A 155 -40.10 -26.69 -18.35
N GLY A 156 -39.40 -26.69 -19.48
CA GLY A 156 -39.96 -26.50 -20.81
C GLY A 156 -40.10 -25.04 -21.23
N ARG A 157 -39.50 -24.10 -20.50
CA ARG A 157 -39.46 -22.67 -20.84
C ARG A 157 -38.08 -22.30 -21.38
N THR A 158 -38.00 -22.08 -22.68
CA THR A 158 -36.81 -21.46 -23.29
C THR A 158 -36.84 -19.97 -23.00
N THR A 159 -35.71 -19.40 -22.58
CA THR A 159 -35.59 -17.97 -22.23
C THR A 159 -34.28 -17.45 -22.77
N THR A 160 -34.31 -16.31 -23.45
CA THR A 160 -33.08 -15.66 -23.94
C THR A 160 -32.30 -15.05 -22.78
N ASP A 161 -31.04 -14.68 -23.03
CA ASP A 161 -30.21 -14.07 -22.00
C ASP A 161 -30.77 -12.72 -21.53
N GLU A 162 -31.33 -11.94 -22.46
CA GLU A 162 -31.96 -10.65 -22.20
C GLU A 162 -33.28 -10.79 -21.43
N GLU A 163 -34.14 -11.73 -21.82
CA GLU A 163 -35.38 -12.01 -21.10
C GLU A 163 -35.09 -12.47 -19.67
N LEU A 164 -34.07 -13.31 -19.49
CA LEU A 164 -33.67 -13.77 -18.16
C LEU A 164 -33.12 -12.62 -17.31
N GLU A 165 -32.38 -11.69 -17.90
CA GLU A 165 -31.89 -10.50 -17.20
C GLU A 165 -33.06 -9.62 -16.73
N GLU A 166 -34.03 -9.34 -17.60
CA GLU A 166 -35.24 -8.60 -17.24
C GLU A 166 -36.02 -9.27 -16.09
N MET A 167 -36.08 -10.61 -16.11
CA MET A 167 -36.69 -11.39 -15.02
C MET A 167 -35.95 -11.21 -13.70
N LEU A 168 -34.61 -11.20 -13.71
CA LEU A 168 -33.78 -10.96 -12.52
C LEU A 168 -33.94 -9.52 -12.01
N GLU A 169 -33.94 -8.53 -12.90
CA GLU A 169 -34.12 -7.11 -12.56
C GLU A 169 -35.48 -6.80 -11.94
N SER A 170 -36.52 -7.57 -12.32
CA SER A 170 -37.86 -7.42 -11.75
C SER A 170 -37.91 -7.68 -10.24
N GLY A 171 -36.95 -8.43 -9.71
CA GLY A 171 -36.82 -8.80 -8.30
C GLY A 171 -37.96 -9.66 -7.74
N LYS A 172 -38.91 -10.10 -8.57
CA LYS A 172 -40.10 -10.87 -8.15
C LYS A 172 -39.90 -12.36 -8.42
N PRO A 173 -39.78 -13.22 -7.39
CA PRO A 173 -39.61 -14.67 -7.58
C PRO A 173 -40.75 -15.31 -8.37
N SER A 174 -41.96 -14.75 -8.30
CA SER A 174 -43.13 -15.26 -9.00
C SER A 174 -42.97 -15.28 -10.52
N ILE A 175 -42.12 -14.40 -11.09
CA ILE A 175 -41.92 -14.30 -12.55
C ILE A 175 -41.37 -15.60 -13.14
N PHE A 176 -40.62 -16.37 -12.35
CA PHE A 176 -40.10 -17.68 -12.74
C PHE A 176 -41.19 -18.75 -12.72
N THR A 177 -42.24 -18.59 -11.91
CA THR A 177 -43.28 -19.62 -11.69
C THR A 177 -44.57 -19.41 -12.49
N SER A 178 -44.84 -18.19 -12.98
CA SER A 178 -46.15 -17.81 -13.55
C SER A 178 -46.63 -18.68 -14.71
N ASP A 179 -45.69 -19.15 -15.55
CA ASP A 179 -46.00 -19.86 -16.79
C ASP A 179 -45.69 -21.37 -16.72
N ILE A 180 -45.30 -21.86 -15.54
CA ILE A 180 -44.80 -23.23 -15.36
C ILE A 180 -45.83 -24.10 -14.63
N ILE A 181 -46.33 -25.12 -15.33
CA ILE A 181 -47.24 -26.11 -14.77
C ILE A 181 -46.47 -27.02 -13.80
N SER A 182 -46.77 -26.90 -12.50
CA SER A 182 -46.05 -27.58 -11.39
C SER A 182 -46.49 -29.04 -11.15
N ASP A 183 -46.85 -29.76 -12.21
CA ASP A 183 -47.46 -31.09 -12.14
C ASP A 183 -46.46 -32.22 -11.92
N SER A 184 -45.18 -31.99 -12.25
CA SER A 184 -44.09 -32.96 -12.06
C SER A 184 -43.24 -32.62 -10.84
N GLN A 185 -42.79 -33.66 -10.12
CA GLN A 185 -41.80 -33.53 -9.05
C GLN A 185 -40.50 -32.88 -9.55
N ILE A 186 -40.13 -33.13 -10.81
CA ILE A 186 -38.95 -32.56 -11.47
C ILE A 186 -39.12 -31.04 -11.60
N THR A 187 -40.29 -30.59 -12.04
CA THR A 187 -40.61 -29.16 -12.19
C THR A 187 -40.57 -28.42 -10.86
N ARG A 188 -41.12 -29.02 -9.78
CA ARG A 188 -41.08 -28.42 -8.44
C ARG A 188 -39.64 -28.29 -7.92
N GLN A 189 -38.79 -29.29 -8.18
CA GLN A 189 -37.38 -29.22 -7.79
C GLN A 189 -36.62 -28.13 -8.55
N ALA A 190 -36.86 -28.01 -9.87
CA ALA A 190 -36.25 -26.96 -10.69
C ALA A 190 -36.67 -25.55 -10.20
N LEU A 191 -37.96 -25.36 -9.89
CA LEU A 191 -38.47 -24.10 -9.35
C LEU A 191 -37.84 -23.73 -7.99
N ASN A 192 -37.69 -24.70 -7.08
CA ASN A 192 -37.04 -24.48 -5.79
C ASN A 192 -35.55 -24.07 -5.96
N GLU A 193 -34.84 -24.69 -6.92
CA GLU A 193 -33.46 -24.31 -7.23
C GLU A 193 -33.40 -22.90 -7.80
N ILE A 194 -34.30 -22.55 -8.73
CA ILE A 194 -34.39 -21.20 -9.31
C ILE A 194 -34.60 -20.15 -8.20
N GLU A 195 -35.56 -20.36 -7.30
CA GLU A 195 -35.83 -19.43 -6.20
C GLU A 195 -34.61 -19.26 -5.29
N SER A 196 -33.96 -20.37 -4.93
CA SER A 196 -32.74 -20.37 -4.11
C SER A 196 -31.60 -19.60 -4.78
N ARG A 197 -31.41 -19.76 -6.09
CA ARG A 197 -30.38 -19.05 -6.88
C ARG A 197 -30.70 -17.57 -7.03
N HIS A 198 -31.96 -17.23 -7.31
CA HIS A 198 -32.42 -15.84 -7.40
C HIS A 198 -32.16 -15.10 -6.07
N LYS A 199 -32.45 -15.73 -4.93
CA LYS A 199 -32.12 -15.17 -3.60
C LYS A 199 -30.63 -14.93 -3.43
N ASP A 200 -29.79 -15.85 -3.91
CA ASP A 200 -28.33 -15.70 -3.84
C ASP A 200 -27.85 -14.52 -4.72
N ILE A 201 -28.42 -14.34 -5.92
CA ILE A 201 -28.15 -13.18 -6.79
C ILE A 201 -28.56 -11.86 -6.11
N MET A 202 -29.74 -11.79 -5.50
CA MET A 202 -30.21 -10.58 -4.81
C MET A 202 -29.29 -10.18 -3.64
N LYS A 203 -28.82 -11.15 -2.85
CA LYS A 203 -27.85 -10.90 -1.77
C LYS A 203 -26.53 -10.36 -2.33
N LEU A 204 -26.07 -10.94 -3.44
CA LEU A 204 -24.86 -10.53 -4.12
C LEU A 204 -24.95 -9.10 -4.68
N GLU A 205 -26.06 -8.75 -5.32
CA GLU A 205 -26.27 -7.40 -5.85
C GLU A 205 -26.30 -6.34 -4.75
N THR A 206 -26.91 -6.64 -3.59
CA THR A 206 -26.78 -5.77 -2.41
C THR A 206 -25.33 -5.63 -1.98
N SER A 207 -24.57 -6.74 -1.90
CA SER A 207 -23.15 -6.66 -1.55
C SER A 207 -22.34 -5.82 -2.56
N ILE A 208 -22.56 -5.98 -3.88
CA ILE A 208 -21.88 -5.20 -4.92
C ILE A 208 -22.26 -3.71 -4.82
N ARG A 209 -23.53 -3.39 -4.60
CA ARG A 209 -24.00 -2.00 -4.45
C ARG A 209 -23.34 -1.33 -3.25
N GLU A 210 -23.18 -2.03 -2.14
CA GLU A 210 -22.47 -1.51 -0.97
C GLU A 210 -20.97 -1.29 -1.21
N LEU A 211 -20.35 -2.07 -2.10
CA LEU A 211 -18.97 -1.83 -2.53
C LEU A 211 -18.84 -0.65 -3.48
N HIS A 212 -19.90 -0.29 -4.20
CA HIS A 212 -19.85 0.78 -5.20
C HIS A 212 -19.38 2.10 -4.58
N GLU A 213 -19.87 2.46 -3.38
CA GLU A 213 -19.42 3.66 -2.66
C GLU A 213 -17.91 3.60 -2.36
N MET A 214 -17.39 2.42 -2.04
CA MET A 214 -15.97 2.20 -1.80
C MET A 214 -15.14 2.31 -3.09
N PHE A 215 -15.67 1.83 -4.23
CA PHE A 215 -15.01 1.94 -5.52
C PHE A 215 -14.86 3.39 -6.00
N MET A 216 -15.81 4.27 -5.67
CA MET A 216 -15.70 5.69 -5.98
C MET A 216 -14.53 6.34 -5.22
N ASP A 217 -14.37 6.02 -3.94
CA ASP A 217 -13.22 6.50 -3.15
C ASP A 217 -11.88 5.90 -3.64
N MET A 218 -11.88 4.62 -4.03
CA MET A 218 -10.70 3.96 -4.58
C MET A 218 -10.27 4.53 -5.94
N ALA A 219 -11.22 4.96 -6.78
CA ALA A 219 -10.91 5.62 -8.04
C ALA A 219 -10.16 6.95 -7.80
N MET A 220 -10.56 7.73 -6.79
CA MET A 220 -9.83 8.94 -6.39
C MET A 220 -8.41 8.62 -5.89
N PHE A 221 -8.23 7.53 -5.12
CA PHE A 221 -6.89 7.10 -4.72
C PHE A 221 -6.01 6.77 -5.93
N VAL A 222 -6.54 6.15 -6.98
CA VAL A 222 -5.74 5.77 -8.17
C VAL A 222 -5.41 6.99 -9.04
N GLU A 223 -6.34 7.94 -9.21
CA GLU A 223 -6.15 9.14 -10.03
C GLU A 223 -5.05 10.07 -9.47
N THR A 224 -4.96 10.19 -8.14
CA THR A 224 -3.94 11.00 -7.45
C THR A 224 -2.52 10.39 -7.46
N GLN A 225 -2.35 9.14 -7.90
CA GLN A 225 -1.07 8.41 -7.82
C GLN A 225 -0.15 8.57 -9.05
N GLY A 226 -0.67 9.06 -10.19
CA GLY A 226 0.11 9.24 -11.42
C GLY A 226 1.30 10.21 -11.29
N GLU A 227 1.16 11.27 -10.48
CA GLU A 227 2.24 12.25 -10.24
C GLU A 227 3.28 11.78 -9.21
N MET A 228 2.90 10.90 -8.27
CA MET A 228 3.73 10.56 -7.12
C MET A 228 4.84 9.55 -7.44
N ILE A 229 4.57 8.56 -8.30
CA ILE A 229 5.59 7.58 -8.76
C ILE A 229 6.73 8.30 -9.50
N ASN A 230 6.39 9.28 -10.34
CA ASN A 230 7.35 10.09 -11.08
C ASN A 230 8.25 10.93 -10.14
N ASN A 231 7.71 11.31 -8.97
CA ASN A 231 8.47 12.00 -7.93
C ASN A 231 9.41 11.07 -7.14
N ILE A 232 9.15 9.76 -7.02
CA ILE A 232 10.07 8.84 -6.30
C ILE A 232 11.36 8.66 -7.11
N GLU A 233 11.24 8.38 -8.41
CA GLU A 233 12.38 8.25 -9.31
C GLU A 233 13.19 9.56 -9.33
N LYS A 234 12.51 10.70 -9.52
CA LYS A 234 13.12 12.03 -9.46
C LYS A 234 13.85 12.29 -8.12
N ASN A 235 13.30 11.84 -7.00
CA ASN A 235 13.89 12.13 -5.70
C ASN A 235 14.97 11.13 -5.24
N VAL A 236 15.01 9.91 -5.78
CA VAL A 236 16.18 9.02 -5.65
C VAL A 236 17.35 9.59 -6.45
N THR A 237 17.09 10.11 -7.64
CA THR A 237 18.07 10.86 -8.44
C THR A 237 18.58 12.09 -7.67
N ASN A 238 17.68 12.91 -7.11
CA ASN A 238 18.10 14.06 -6.30
C ASN A 238 18.94 13.66 -5.07
N ALA A 239 18.62 12.55 -4.39
CA ALA A 239 19.40 12.08 -3.25
C ALA A 239 20.80 11.61 -3.66
N ALA A 240 20.93 10.96 -4.83
CA ALA A 240 22.22 10.63 -5.41
C ALA A 240 23.03 11.91 -5.73
N ASP A 241 22.38 12.93 -6.30
CA ASP A 241 23.00 14.23 -6.60
C ASP A 241 23.51 14.92 -5.31
N TYR A 242 22.73 14.90 -4.22
CA TYR A 242 23.16 15.49 -2.94
C TYR A 242 24.39 14.77 -2.35
N VAL A 243 24.45 13.44 -2.43
CA VAL A 243 25.61 12.66 -1.97
C VAL A 243 26.84 12.98 -2.83
N GLU A 244 26.65 13.15 -4.14
CA GLU A 244 27.72 13.56 -5.04
C GLU A 244 28.26 14.96 -4.70
N HIS A 245 27.39 15.95 -4.51
CA HIS A 245 27.79 17.30 -4.11
C HIS A 245 28.48 17.31 -2.73
N ALA A 246 27.98 16.54 -1.75
CA ALA A 246 28.61 16.42 -0.44
C ALA A 246 30.02 15.79 -0.52
N LYS A 247 30.21 14.81 -1.43
CA LYS A 247 31.51 14.21 -1.71
C LYS A 247 32.48 15.23 -2.34
N GLU A 248 32.00 16.13 -3.18
CA GLU A 248 32.83 17.21 -3.73
C GLU A 248 33.22 18.24 -2.68
N GLU A 249 32.28 18.68 -1.84
CA GLU A 249 32.54 19.65 -0.78
C GLU A 249 33.50 19.10 0.28
N THR A 250 33.37 17.84 0.68
CA THR A 250 34.34 17.18 1.57
C THR A 250 35.74 17.10 0.94
N LYS A 251 35.83 16.83 -0.38
CA LYS A 251 37.10 16.84 -1.11
C LYS A 251 37.72 18.24 -1.18
N LYS A 252 36.92 19.29 -1.38
CA LYS A 252 37.37 20.69 -1.33
C LYS A 252 37.86 21.04 0.09
N ALA A 253 37.11 20.68 1.13
CA ALA A 253 37.47 20.90 2.53
C ALA A 253 38.83 20.26 2.88
N LEU A 254 39.09 19.02 2.45
CA LEU A 254 40.39 18.36 2.62
C LEU A 254 41.53 19.12 1.92
N LYS A 255 41.29 19.61 0.70
CA LYS A 255 42.28 20.44 -0.02
C LYS A 255 42.56 21.74 0.73
N TYR A 256 41.53 22.45 1.21
CA TYR A 256 41.71 23.67 2.00
C TYR A 256 42.46 23.40 3.30
N HIS A 257 42.12 22.33 4.02
CA HIS A 257 42.80 21.93 5.25
C HIS A 257 44.29 21.63 5.01
N SER A 258 44.62 20.93 3.92
CA SER A 258 46.02 20.66 3.54
C SER A 258 46.81 21.93 3.20
N LYS A 259 46.19 22.90 2.49
CA LYS A 259 46.82 24.19 2.17
C LYS A 259 46.99 25.06 3.41
N ALA A 260 46.00 25.06 4.31
CA ALA A 260 46.08 25.79 5.58
C ALA A 260 47.24 25.28 6.45
N ARG A 261 47.45 23.96 6.55
CA ARG A 261 48.60 23.38 7.25
C ARG A 261 49.93 23.85 6.67
N ARG A 262 50.09 23.86 5.34
CA ARG A 262 51.32 24.37 4.69
C ARG A 262 51.56 25.84 5.01
N LYS A 263 50.52 26.68 4.98
CA LYS A 263 50.62 28.10 5.34
C LYS A 263 51.00 28.30 6.81
N LYS A 264 50.46 27.49 7.74
CA LYS A 264 50.85 27.52 9.16
C LYS A 264 52.35 27.25 9.35
N TRP A 265 52.91 26.25 8.67
CA TRP A 265 54.34 25.96 8.73
C TRP A 265 55.21 27.09 8.17
N ILE A 266 54.78 27.72 7.07
CA ILE A 266 55.49 28.88 6.52
C ILE A 266 55.47 30.06 7.50
N ILE A 267 54.32 30.37 8.09
CA ILE A 267 54.18 31.44 9.09
C ILE A 267 55.06 31.15 10.32
N ALA A 268 55.07 29.91 10.80
CA ALA A 268 55.91 29.50 11.92
C ALA A 268 57.42 29.67 11.61
N ALA A 269 57.86 29.27 10.41
CA ALA A 269 59.25 29.43 9.98
C ALA A 269 59.65 30.91 9.90
N VAL A 270 58.78 31.78 9.37
CA VAL A 270 59.02 33.23 9.33
C VAL A 270 59.10 33.81 10.74
N ALA A 271 58.21 33.42 11.65
CA ALA A 271 58.24 33.89 13.04
C ALA A 271 59.55 33.50 13.76
N VAL A 272 60.02 32.26 13.57
CA VAL A 272 61.30 31.80 14.13
C VAL A 272 62.47 32.61 13.57
N ALA A 273 62.49 32.89 12.26
CA ALA A 273 63.53 33.71 11.64
C ALA A 273 63.58 35.14 12.22
N VAL A 274 62.41 35.77 12.41
CA VAL A 274 62.31 37.11 13.02
C VAL A 274 62.84 37.12 14.46
N VAL A 275 62.48 36.11 15.27
CA VAL A 275 62.99 35.98 16.65
C VAL A 275 64.50 35.81 16.67
N ALA A 276 65.07 35.02 15.75
CA ALA A 276 66.52 34.83 15.64
C ALA A 276 67.25 36.14 15.27
N ILE A 277 66.70 36.92 14.35
CA ILE A 277 67.27 38.23 13.97
C ILE A 277 67.24 39.20 15.16
N LEU A 278 66.13 39.27 15.90
CA LEU A 278 66.03 40.11 17.09
C LEU A 278 67.04 39.69 18.17
N ALA A 279 67.20 38.39 18.41
CA ALA A 279 68.18 37.87 19.35
C ALA A 279 69.62 38.24 18.95
N LEU A 280 69.95 38.18 17.66
CA LEU A 280 71.26 38.60 17.14
C LEU A 280 71.51 40.10 17.35
N ILE A 281 70.53 40.95 17.07
CA ILE A 281 70.64 42.41 17.26
C ILE A 281 70.87 42.74 18.74
N ILE A 282 70.12 42.12 19.64
CA ILE A 282 70.27 42.34 21.10
C ILE A 282 71.61 41.80 21.58
N GLY A 283 72.05 40.62 21.12
CA GLY A 283 73.35 40.05 21.47
C GLY A 283 74.52 40.93 21.03
N LEU A 284 74.45 41.51 19.84
CA LEU A 284 75.48 42.43 19.32
C LEU A 284 75.45 43.81 19.98
N SER A 285 74.31 44.26 20.50
CA SER A 285 74.19 45.57 21.18
C SER A 285 74.61 45.52 22.65
N VAL A 286 74.38 44.41 23.34
CA VAL A 286 74.75 44.21 24.75
C VAL A 286 76.18 43.67 24.91
N GLY A 287 76.73 43.05 23.86
CA GLY A 287 78.10 42.52 23.82
C GLY A 287 79.20 43.53 23.46
N LYS A 288 78.92 44.83 23.49
CA LYS A 288 79.89 45.92 23.32
C LYS A 288 80.11 46.67 24.62
#